data_AF-A0A8B5ZNL7-F1
#
_entry.id   AF-A0A8B5ZNL7-F1
#
_cell.length_a   1.000
_cell.length_b   1.000
_cell.length_c   1.000
_cell.angle_alpha   90.00
_cell.angle_beta   90.00
_cell.angle_gamma   90.00
#
_symmetry.space_group_name_H-M   'P 1'
#
loop_
_entity.id
_entity.type
_entity.pdbx_description
1 polymer ?
#
loop_
_entity_poly.entity_id
_entity_poly.type
_entity_poly.pdbx_seq_one_letter_code
_entity_poly.pdbx_strand_id
1 'polypeptide(L)'
;MRTLKLIYSSEQELQAYLSEHRLSSGHGIVQLFSGRSPDETLHVQRMLKASLPHFVLIGTSTAGEIYRGTCVSEAIVIDIIMFETEIEVIPF
;
A
#
# COMPACT_ATOMS: atom_id res chain seq x y z
N MET A 1 -9.66 11.58 -4.35
CA MET A 1 -8.45 10.74 -4.19
C MET A 1 -8.42 10.23 -2.77
N ARG A 2 -8.31 8.92 -2.56
CA ARG A 2 -8.34 8.31 -1.23
C ARG A 2 -6.97 7.76 -0.87
N THR A 3 -6.49 8.07 0.33
CA THR A 3 -5.22 7.54 0.86
C THR A 3 -5.48 6.66 2.08
N LEU A 4 -4.86 5.50 2.09
CA LEU A 4 -4.89 4.54 3.20
C LEU A 4 -3.45 4.28 3.65
N LYS A 5 -3.25 4.11 4.96
CA LYS A 5 -1.94 3.83 5.53
C LYS A 5 -2.04 2.68 6.52
N LEU A 6 -1.11 1.74 6.45
CA LEU A 6 -1.00 0.65 7.40
C LEU A 6 0.46 0.28 7.67
N ILE A 7 0.72 -0.25 8.86
CA ILE A 7 1.95 -0.95 9.17
C ILE A 7 1.71 -2.43 8.91
N TYR A 8 2.60 -3.07 8.17
CA TYR A 8 2.52 -4.50 7.93
C TYR A 8 2.92 -5.28 9.19
N SER A 9 2.00 -6.09 9.71
CA SER A 9 2.25 -7.01 10.83
C SER A 9 2.24 -8.48 10.36
N SER A 10 1.29 -8.86 9.51
CA SER A 10 1.15 -10.23 8.99
C SER A 10 0.47 -10.25 7.62
N GLU A 11 0.62 -11.37 6.90
CA GLU A 11 -0.09 -11.62 5.64
C GLU A 11 -1.61 -11.61 5.84
N GLN A 12 -2.12 -12.23 6.91
CA GLN A 12 -3.56 -12.29 7.16
C GLN A 12 -4.15 -10.89 7.38
N GLU A 13 -3.48 -10.04 8.17
CA GLU A 13 -3.93 -8.66 8.41
C GLU A 13 -3.90 -7.83 7.13
N LEU A 14 -2.85 -7.99 6.30
CA LEU A 14 -2.76 -7.30 5.03
C LEU A 14 -3.94 -7.68 4.12
N GLN A 15 -4.20 -8.97 3.92
CA GLN A 15 -5.31 -9.42 3.05
C GLN A 15 -6.68 -8.97 3.57
N ALA A 16 -6.89 -9.00 4.89
CA ALA A 16 -8.11 -8.49 5.50
C ALA A 16 -8.28 -6.98 5.22
N TYR A 17 -7.22 -6.19 5.40
CA TYR A 17 -7.23 -4.75 5.15
C TYR A 17 -7.52 -4.40 3.69
N LEU A 18 -6.87 -5.11 2.74
CA LEU A 18 -7.09 -4.89 1.31
C LEU A 18 -8.55 -5.21 0.91
N SER A 19 -9.13 -6.25 1.50
CA SER A 19 -10.50 -6.70 1.25
C SER A 19 -11.52 -5.73 1.84
N GLU A 20 -11.33 -5.28 3.09
CA GLU A 20 -12.19 -4.32 3.78
C GLU A 20 -12.34 -3.02 2.98
N HIS A 21 -11.23 -2.55 2.40
CA HIS A 21 -11.20 -1.33 1.60
C HIS A 21 -11.56 -1.51 0.13
N ARG A 22 -11.91 -2.73 -0.31
CA ARG A 22 -12.30 -3.08 -1.70
C ARG A 22 -11.27 -2.64 -2.75
N LEU A 23 -9.99 -2.86 -2.47
CA LEU A 23 -8.89 -2.33 -3.29
C LEU A 23 -8.62 -3.13 -4.56
N SER A 24 -9.07 -4.38 -4.65
CA SER A 24 -8.77 -5.30 -5.75
C SER A 24 -9.30 -4.84 -7.12
N SER A 25 -10.37 -4.04 -7.16
CA SER A 25 -10.96 -3.51 -8.39
C SER A 25 -10.52 -2.08 -8.72
N GLY A 26 -9.62 -1.49 -7.93
CA GLY A 26 -9.18 -0.11 -8.08
C GLY A 26 -7.90 0.06 -8.91
N HIS A 27 -7.54 1.32 -9.14
CA HIS A 27 -6.25 1.72 -9.71
C HIS A 27 -5.59 2.74 -8.79
N GLY A 28 -4.25 2.73 -8.74
CA GLY A 28 -3.54 3.63 -7.86
C GLY A 28 -2.05 3.34 -7.74
N ILE A 29 -1.47 3.89 -6.68
CA ILE A 29 -0.08 3.71 -6.31
C ILE A 29 -0.02 3.07 -4.92
N VAL A 30 0.85 2.09 -4.75
CA VAL A 30 1.27 1.59 -3.45
C VAL A 30 2.70 2.04 -3.21
N GLN A 31 2.92 2.78 -2.13
CA GLN A 31 4.24 3.16 -1.65
C GLN A 31 4.64 2.26 -0.49
N LEU A 32 5.80 1.63 -0.60
CA LEU A 32 6.36 0.74 0.40
C LEU A 32 7.61 1.36 1.01
N PHE A 33 7.56 1.69 2.29
CA PHE A 33 8.72 2.15 3.06
C PHE A 33 9.15 1.02 3.98
N SER A 34 10.40 0.59 3.86
CA SER A 34 10.90 -0.54 4.63
C SER A 34 12.17 -0.21 5.39
N GLY A 35 12.10 -0.33 6.71
CA GLY A 35 13.25 -0.48 7.60
C GLY A 35 13.51 -1.94 7.99
N ARG A 36 12.94 -2.91 7.26
CA ARG A 36 13.14 -4.34 7.47
C ARG A 36 14.12 -4.93 6.46
N SER A 37 14.40 -6.22 6.61
CA SER A 37 15.30 -6.93 5.70
C SER A 37 14.80 -6.88 4.25
N PRO A 38 15.70 -6.96 3.25
CA PRO A 38 15.31 -7.05 1.84
C PRO A 38 14.40 -8.25 1.54
N ASP A 39 14.59 -9.38 2.22
CA ASP A 39 13.80 -10.59 2.00
C ASP A 39 12.35 -10.44 2.48
N GLU A 40 12.14 -9.89 3.69
CA GLU A 40 10.79 -9.56 4.20
C GLU A 40 10.12 -8.53 3.29
N THR A 41 10.87 -7.51 2.86
CA THR A 41 10.36 -6.48 1.95
C THR A 41 9.93 -7.09 0.62
N LEU A 42 10.76 -7.97 0.04
CA LEU A 42 10.46 -8.65 -1.23
C LEU A 42 9.23 -9.56 -1.11
N HIS A 43 9.06 -10.23 0.02
CA HIS A 43 7.88 -11.04 0.30
C HIS A 43 6.61 -10.16 0.28
N VAL A 44 6.60 -9.03 1.00
CA VAL A 44 5.46 -8.10 1.02
C VAL A 44 5.18 -7.51 -0.37
N GLN A 45 6.23 -7.14 -1.13
CA GLN A 45 6.06 -6.64 -2.49
C GLN A 45 5.38 -7.65 -3.41
N ARG A 46 5.73 -8.94 -3.31
CA ARG A 46 5.10 -10.01 -4.09
C ARG A 46 3.63 -10.17 -3.75
N MET A 47 3.27 -10.14 -2.46
CA MET A 47 1.88 -10.20 -2.03
C MET A 47 1.07 -9.03 -2.56
N LEU A 48 1.59 -7.80 -2.40
CA LEU A 48 0.92 -6.59 -2.89
C LEU A 48 0.71 -6.63 -4.41
N LYS A 49 1.70 -7.08 -5.18
CA LYS A 49 1.55 -7.22 -6.64
C LYS A 49 0.52 -8.28 -7.03
N ALA A 50 0.41 -9.37 -6.28
CA ALA A 50 -0.59 -10.40 -6.53
C ALA A 50 -2.01 -9.92 -6.18
N SER A 51 -2.17 -9.21 -5.05
CA SER A 51 -3.47 -8.73 -4.59
C SER A 51 -3.95 -7.47 -5.32
N LEU A 52 -3.04 -6.63 -5.80
CA LEU A 52 -3.31 -5.33 -6.43
C LEU A 52 -2.65 -5.23 -7.82
N PRO A 53 -3.06 -6.07 -8.79
CA PRO A 53 -2.40 -6.15 -10.09
C PRO A 53 -2.49 -4.84 -10.91
N HIS A 54 -3.42 -3.97 -10.55
CA HIS A 54 -3.68 -2.70 -11.23
C HIS A 54 -3.07 -1.48 -10.53
N PHE A 55 -2.30 -1.70 -9.47
CA PHE A 55 -1.58 -0.65 -8.76
C PHE A 55 -0.10 -0.64 -9.16
N VAL A 56 0.46 0.56 -9.26
CA VAL A 56 1.90 0.73 -9.41
C VAL A 56 2.53 0.65 -8.02
N LEU A 57 3.42 -0.32 -7.83
CA LEU A 57 4.19 -0.45 -6.59
C LEU A 57 5.51 0.32 -6.71
N ILE A 58 5.71 1.29 -5.83
CA ILE A 58 6.94 2.08 -5.69
C ILE A 58 7.48 1.83 -4.29
N GLY A 59 8.76 1.49 -4.17
CA GLY A 59 9.36 1.16 -2.88
C GLY A 59 10.67 1.91 -2.64
N THR A 60 10.93 2.24 -1.38
CA THR A 60 12.23 2.74 -0.92
C THR A 60 12.63 2.06 0.37
N SER A 61 13.92 1.78 0.52
CA SER A 61 14.48 1.39 1.82
C SER A 61 14.66 2.65 2.67
N THR A 62 14.35 2.56 3.95
CA THR A 62 14.35 3.67 4.89
C THR A 62 15.02 3.27 6.20
N ALA A 63 15.83 4.14 6.80
CA ALA A 63 16.33 3.94 8.17
C ALA A 63 15.28 4.28 9.25
N GLY A 64 14.13 4.80 8.85
CA GLY A 64 12.97 5.14 9.69
C GLY A 64 11.94 5.88 8.84
N GLU A 65 10.66 5.68 9.15
CA GLU A 65 9.54 6.32 8.43
C GLU A 65 8.62 7.03 9.43
N ILE A 66 7.98 8.13 9.01
CA ILE A 66 7.04 8.85 9.87
C ILE A 66 5.64 8.25 9.69
N TYR A 67 5.18 7.50 10.68
CA TYR A 67 3.83 6.98 10.73
C TYR A 67 3.04 7.63 11.86
N ARG A 68 1.96 8.34 11.52
CA ARG A 68 1.07 9.02 12.48
C ARG A 68 1.79 9.92 13.49
N GLY A 69 2.81 10.65 13.04
CA GLY A 69 3.60 11.57 13.86
C GLY A 69 4.71 10.91 14.68
N THR A 70 4.87 9.59 14.56
CA THR A 70 5.93 8.83 15.24
C THR A 70 6.93 8.32 14.22
N CYS A 71 8.23 8.44 14.52
CA CYS A 71 9.25 7.76 13.75
C CYS A 71 9.24 6.27 14.10
N VAL A 72 8.99 5.42 13.11
CA VAL A 72 9.07 3.98 13.23
C VAL A 72 10.29 3.48 12.46
N SER A 73 11.23 2.90 13.19
CA SER A 73 12.36 2.11 12.67
C SER A 73 12.01 0.63 12.77
N GLU A 74 12.57 -0.22 11.89
CA GLU A 74 12.27 -1.66 11.87
C GLU A 74 10.80 -1.98 11.57
N ALA A 75 10.19 -1.31 10.58
CA ALA A 75 8.83 -1.58 10.15
C ALA A 75 8.71 -1.52 8.63
N ILE A 76 7.67 -2.15 8.10
CA ILE A 76 7.22 -1.96 6.72
C ILE A 76 5.94 -1.13 6.78
N VAL A 77 5.99 0.08 6.26
CA VAL A 77 4.84 0.99 6.13
C VAL A 77 4.35 0.93 4.70
N ILE A 78 3.04 0.75 4.54
CA ILE A 78 2.36 0.68 3.26
C ILE A 78 1.40 1.87 3.17
N ASP A 79 1.64 2.72 2.19
CA ASP A 79 0.76 3.82 1.83
C ASP A 79 0.08 3.50 0.49
N ILE A 80 -1.25 3.47 0.47
CA ILE A 80 -2.04 3.17 -0.72
C ILE A 80 -2.79 4.42 -1.13
N ILE A 81 -2.54 4.88 -2.35
CA ILE A 81 -3.20 6.04 -2.95
C ILE A 81 -4.08 5.53 -4.07
N MET A 82 -5.39 5.60 -3.88
CA MET A 82 -6.38 5.25 -4.90
C MET A 82 -6.76 6.47 -5.72
N PHE A 83 -6.79 6.30 -7.03
CA PHE A 83 -7.37 7.28 -7.94
C PHE A 83 -8.88 7.06 -8.01
N GLU A 84 -9.66 8.11 -7.83
CA GLU A 84 -11.10 8.07 -8.03
C GLU A 84 -11.39 8.26 -9.51
N THR A 85 -12.08 7.30 -10.11
CA THR A 85 -12.64 7.41 -11.46
C THR A 85 -14.10 7.81 -11.35
N GLU A 86 -14.38 9.06 -10.99
CA GLU A 86 -15.68 9.66 -11.27
C GLU A 86 -15.46 10.76 -12.31
N ILE A 87 -15.35 10.35 -13.57
CA ILE A 87 -15.61 11.24 -14.69
C ILE A 87 -17.00 10.83 -15.20
N GLU A 88 -18.04 11.44 -14.67
CA GLU A 88 -19.35 11.41 -15.32
C GLU A 88 -19.27 12.26 -16.60
N VAL A 89 -19.22 11.58 -17.75
CA VAL A 89 -19.44 12.26 -19.03
C VAL A 89 -20.94 12.48 -19.18
N ILE A 90 -21.41 13.69 -18.89
CA ILE A 90 -22.79 14.09 -19.15
C ILE A 90 -22.90 14.34 -20.67
N PRO A 91 -23.68 13.54 -21.42
CA PRO A 91 -23.89 13.78 -22.84
C PRO A 91 -24.72 15.06 -23.01
N PHE A 92 -24.27 15.96 -23.89
CA PHE A 92 -25.07 17.09 -24.37
C PHE A 92 -26.09 16.64 -25.41
#